data_AF-A0A958FLY1-F1
#
_entry.id   AF-A0A958FLY1-F1
#
_cell.length_a   1.000
_cell.length_b   1.000
_cell.length_c   1.000
_cell.angle_alpha   90.00
_cell.angle_beta   90.00
_cell.angle_gamma   90.00
#
_symmetry.space_group_name_H-M   'P 1'
#
loop_
_entity.id
_entity.type
_entity.pdbx_description
1 polymer ?
#
loop_
_entity_poly.entity_id
_entity_poly.type
_entity_poly.pdbx_seq_one_letter_code
_entity_poly.pdbx_strand_id
1 'polypeptide(L)'
;DPENLQSFPANLTRLIDARRIERFEYLLPDEYRLDQLLKQFAAESDIPVAAADSEHFLSSREEVGAFFRGRKTFVMEAFYRHMRRKWDILMDG
;
A
#
# COMPACT_ATOMS: atom_id res chain seq x y z
N ASP A 1 1.74 -28.20 0.08
CA ASP A 1 1.99 -27.97 -1.35
C ASP A 1 3.49 -28.10 -1.60
N PRO A 2 3.94 -29.09 -2.40
CA PRO A 2 5.35 -29.30 -2.69
C PRO A 2 6.02 -28.18 -3.50
N GLU A 3 5.26 -27.31 -4.18
CA GLU A 3 5.82 -26.22 -4.98
C GLU A 3 6.02 -24.91 -4.22
N ASN A 4 5.61 -24.83 -2.95
CA ASN A 4 5.67 -23.61 -2.16
C ASN A 4 7.07 -23.40 -1.57
N LEU A 5 7.74 -22.32 -1.98
CA LEU A 5 9.08 -21.94 -1.52
C LEU A 5 9.10 -21.21 -0.17
N GLN A 6 7.96 -21.08 0.52
CA GLN A 6 7.80 -20.40 1.82
C GLN A 6 8.32 -18.96 1.83
N SER A 7 8.33 -18.31 0.67
CA SER A 7 8.89 -16.97 0.47
C SER A 7 8.14 -16.28 -0.66
N PHE A 8 7.61 -15.08 -0.39
CA PHE A 8 6.89 -14.31 -1.41
C PHE A 8 7.77 -14.02 -2.63
N PRO A 9 9.00 -13.46 -2.50
CA PRO A 9 9.85 -13.19 -3.66
C PRO A 9 10.16 -14.45 -4.47
N ALA A 10 10.52 -15.54 -3.78
CA ALA A 10 10.87 -16.78 -4.48
C ALA A 10 9.68 -17.38 -5.24
N ASN A 11 8.49 -17.38 -4.63
CA ASN A 11 7.27 -17.84 -5.30
C ASN A 11 6.90 -16.93 -6.48
N LEU A 12 7.03 -15.60 -6.33
CA LEU A 12 6.76 -14.63 -7.40
C LEU A 12 7.72 -14.83 -8.57
N THR A 13 9.03 -14.89 -8.34
CA THR A 13 10.04 -15.14 -9.38
C THR A 13 9.74 -16.45 -10.13
N ARG A 14 9.50 -17.54 -9.40
CA ARG A 14 9.16 -18.84 -10.00
C ARG A 14 7.94 -18.74 -10.93
N LEU A 15 6.90 -18.02 -10.50
CA LEU A 15 5.68 -17.86 -11.29
C LEU A 15 5.88 -16.95 -12.50
N ILE A 16 6.64 -15.86 -12.35
CA ILE A 16 6.98 -14.93 -13.43
C ILE A 16 7.72 -15.68 -14.54
N ASP A 17 8.75 -16.46 -14.19
CA ASP A 17 9.55 -17.21 -15.15
C ASP A 17 8.72 -18.31 -15.84
N ALA A 18 7.98 -19.09 -15.05
CA ALA A 18 7.21 -20.23 -15.56
C ALA A 18 6.06 -19.80 -16.48
N ARG A 19 5.51 -18.59 -16.27
CA ARG A 19 4.35 -18.07 -17.01
C ARG A 19 4.71 -16.98 -18.01
N ARG A 20 5.97 -16.54 -18.05
CA ARG A 20 6.44 -15.40 -18.87
C ARG A 20 5.61 -14.15 -18.61
N ILE A 21 5.43 -13.82 -17.33
CA ILE A 21 4.71 -12.61 -16.92
C ILE A 21 5.55 -11.39 -17.30
N GLU A 22 4.92 -10.42 -17.95
CA GLU A 22 5.59 -9.20 -18.40
C GLU A 22 5.41 -8.01 -17.44
N ARG A 23 4.47 -8.12 -16.49
CA ARG A 23 4.20 -7.08 -15.48
C ARG A 23 3.57 -7.70 -14.24
N PHE A 24 4.03 -7.27 -13.06
CA PHE A 24 3.44 -7.65 -11.79
C PHE A 24 2.92 -6.42 -11.05
N GLU A 25 1.71 -6.51 -10.52
CA GLU A 25 1.11 -5.45 -9.72
C GLU A 25 0.54 -6.00 -8.43
N TYR A 26 0.58 -5.19 -7.38
CA TYR A 26 0.05 -5.56 -6.07
C TYR A 26 -0.65 -4.38 -5.39
N LEU A 27 -1.59 -4.69 -4.50
CA LEU A 27 -2.20 -3.69 -3.64
C LEU A 27 -1.27 -3.36 -2.47
N LEU A 28 -1.19 -2.08 -2.14
CA LEU A 28 -0.41 -1.56 -1.02
C LEU A 28 -0.74 -2.32 0.29
N PRO A 29 0.24 -3.02 0.91
CA PRO A 29 -0.02 -3.87 2.06
C PRO A 29 -0.08 -3.08 3.38
N ASP A 30 -0.87 -3.54 4.33
CA ASP A 30 -1.06 -2.89 5.64
C ASP A 30 0.02 -3.27 6.68
N GLU A 31 0.87 -4.26 6.36
CA GLU A 31 2.01 -4.69 7.20
C GLU A 31 3.32 -4.10 6.68
N TYR A 32 4.05 -3.36 7.53
CA TYR A 32 5.33 -2.73 7.16
C TYR A 32 6.36 -3.72 6.61
N ARG A 33 6.49 -4.91 7.23
CA ARG A 33 7.46 -5.92 6.79
C ARG A 33 7.16 -6.40 5.36
N LEU A 34 5.89 -6.59 5.01
CA LEU A 34 5.49 -6.99 3.67
C LEU A 34 5.68 -5.86 2.68
N ASP A 35 5.39 -4.61 3.07
CA ASP A 35 5.64 -3.42 2.25
C ASP A 35 7.11 -3.30 1.85
N GLN A 36 8.02 -3.46 2.81
CA GLN A 36 9.47 -3.43 2.55
C GLN A 36 9.91 -4.60 1.67
N LEU A 37 9.38 -5.80 1.92
CA LEU A 37 9.70 -6.99 1.12
C LEU A 37 9.28 -6.83 -0.34
N LEU A 38 8.08 -6.29 -0.61
CA LEU A 38 7.59 -6.10 -1.98
C LEU A 38 8.28 -4.93 -2.68
N LYS A 39 8.64 -3.87 -1.95
CA LYS A 39 9.49 -2.79 -2.47
C LYS A 39 10.88 -3.30 -2.87
N GLN A 40 11.49 -4.14 -2.04
CA GLN A 40 12.79 -4.75 -2.37
C GLN A 40 12.67 -5.64 -3.60
N PHE A 41 11.65 -6.50 -3.64
CA PHE A 41 11.37 -7.34 -4.80
C PHE A 41 11.17 -6.51 -6.08
N ALA A 42 10.41 -5.42 -6.01
CA ALA A 42 10.20 -4.51 -7.13
C ALA A 42 11.51 -3.88 -7.63
N ALA A 43 12.43 -3.53 -6.72
CA ALA A 43 13.73 -2.95 -7.06
C ALA A 43 14.70 -3.96 -7.71
N GLU A 44 14.53 -5.25 -7.41
CA GLU A 44 15.36 -6.35 -7.92
C GLU A 44 14.76 -7.05 -9.16
N SER A 45 13.52 -6.72 -9.54
CA SER A 45 12.81 -7.42 -10.61
C SER A 45 13.23 -6.93 -12.00
N ASP A 46 13.40 -7.87 -12.94
CA ASP A 46 13.67 -7.58 -14.35
C ASP A 46 12.40 -7.13 -15.13
N ILE A 47 11.22 -7.29 -14.54
CA ILE A 47 9.95 -6.85 -15.13
C ILE A 47 9.40 -5.63 -14.39
N PRO A 48 8.55 -4.81 -15.05
CA PRO A 48 7.80 -3.76 -14.38
C PRO A 48 6.99 -4.30 -13.20
N VAL A 49 7.27 -3.75 -12.02
CA VAL A 49 6.50 -3.97 -10.79
C VAL A 49 5.89 -2.65 -10.33
N ALA A 50 4.57 -2.66 -10.06
CA ALA A 50 3.86 -1.48 -9.56
C ALA A 50 2.97 -1.80 -8.37
N ALA A 51 2.77 -0.81 -7.51
CA ALA A 51 1.80 -0.88 -6.43
C ALA A 51 0.59 0.01 -6.75
N ALA A 52 -0.60 -0.46 -6.40
CA ALA A 52 -1.85 0.29 -6.46
C ALA A 52 -2.47 0.46 -5.06
N ASP A 53 -3.28 1.51 -4.87
CA ASP A 53 -4.01 1.72 -3.61
C ASP A 53 -5.01 0.57 -3.39
N SER A 54 -5.24 0.18 -2.14
CA SER A 54 -6.21 -0.85 -1.77
C SER A 54 -7.65 -0.32 -1.72
N GLU A 55 -7.82 1.01 -1.68
CA GLU A 55 -9.13 1.67 -1.51
C GLU A 55 -9.89 1.25 -0.24
N HIS A 56 -9.23 0.54 0.69
CA HIS A 56 -9.80 0.14 1.98
C HIS A 56 -10.02 1.33 2.93
N PHE A 57 -9.29 2.42 2.72
CA PHE A 57 -9.31 3.60 3.58
C PHE A 57 -9.82 4.82 2.83
N LEU A 58 -10.59 5.66 3.54
CA LEU A 58 -11.02 6.97 3.05
C LEU A 58 -9.85 7.96 2.90
N SER A 59 -8.69 7.68 3.47
CA SER A 59 -7.50 8.49 3.36
C SER A 59 -6.42 7.77 2.58
N SER A 60 -5.62 8.51 1.80
CA SER A 60 -4.43 7.92 1.19
C SER A 60 -3.37 7.61 2.24
N ARG A 61 -2.42 6.74 1.89
CA ARG A 61 -1.30 6.33 2.77
C ARG A 61 -0.49 7.52 3.33
N GLU A 62 -0.40 8.62 2.60
CA GLU A 62 0.40 9.79 2.98
C GLU A 62 -0.40 10.89 3.68
N GLU A 63 -1.73 10.83 3.63
CA GLU A 63 -2.60 11.94 4.01
C GLU A 63 -2.51 12.30 5.50
N VAL A 64 -2.42 11.31 6.39
CA VAL A 64 -2.25 11.55 7.83
C VAL A 64 -0.94 12.30 8.10
N GLY A 65 0.15 11.87 7.46
CA GLY A 65 1.46 12.51 7.58
C GLY A 65 1.46 13.93 7.01
N ALA A 66 0.77 14.16 5.90
CA ALA A 66 0.59 15.48 5.32
C ALA A 66 -0.25 16.40 6.23
N PHE A 67 -1.37 15.90 6.76
CA PHE A 67 -2.30 16.66 7.60
C PHE A 67 -1.65 17.18 8.90
N PHE A 68 -0.83 16.36 9.53
CA PHE A 68 -0.14 16.70 10.78
C PHE A 68 1.25 17.32 10.59
N ARG A 69 1.71 17.53 9.36
CA ARG A 69 3.03 18.12 9.09
C ARG A 69 3.20 19.46 9.81
N GLY A 70 4.26 19.59 10.60
CA GLY A 70 4.57 20.81 11.37
C GLY A 70 3.72 21.02 12.62
N ARG A 71 2.74 20.14 12.91
CA ARG A 71 1.96 20.19 14.15
C ARG A 71 2.70 19.48 15.28
N LYS A 72 2.64 20.06 16.48
CA LYS A 72 3.25 19.44 17.69
C LYS A 72 2.35 18.39 18.34
N THR A 73 1.05 18.38 18.03
CA THR A 73 0.06 17.48 18.62
C THR A 73 -0.75 16.75 17.54
N PHE A 74 -1.03 15.49 17.82
CA PHE A 74 -1.77 14.57 16.95
C PHE A 74 -3.10 14.23 17.62
N VAL A 75 -4.16 14.99 17.32
CA VAL A 75 -5.49 14.80 17.91
C VAL A 75 -6.43 14.23 16.86
N MET A 76 -7.01 13.06 17.15
CA MET A 76 -7.90 12.36 16.20
C MET A 76 -9.12 13.22 15.83
N GLU A 77 -9.71 13.95 16.78
CA GLU A 77 -10.86 14.84 16.50
C GLU A 77 -10.60 15.80 15.33
N ALA A 78 -9.39 16.39 15.26
CA ALA A 78 -9.03 17.31 14.19
C ALA A 78 -8.97 16.61 12.83
N PHE A 79 -8.38 15.41 12.78
CA PHE A 79 -8.31 14.60 11.56
C PHE A 79 -9.68 14.09 11.13
N TYR A 80 -10.50 13.61 12.07
CA TYR A 80 -11.86 13.16 11.81
C TYR A 80 -12.76 14.26 11.24
N ARG A 81 -12.74 15.47 11.83
CA ARG A 81 -13.47 16.62 11.28
C ARG A 81 -12.99 16.99 9.88
N HIS A 82 -11.69 16.83 9.60
CA HIS A 82 -11.16 17.03 8.26
C HIS A 82 -11.69 15.99 7.27
N MET A 83 -11.64 14.70 7.63
CA MET A 83 -12.16 13.62 6.79
C MET A 83 -13.66 13.75 6.52
N ARG A 84 -14.46 14.12 7.54
CA ARG A 84 -15.90 14.36 7.35
C ARG A 84 -16.20 15.46 6.32
N ARG A 85 -15.47 16.58 6.38
CA ARG A 85 -15.62 17.67 5.40
C ARG A 85 -15.15 17.24 4.02
N LYS A 86 -14.03 16.53 3.93
CA LYS A 86 -13.46 16.03 2.66
C LYS A 86 -14.44 15.13 1.91
N TRP A 87 -15.12 14.24 2.64
CA TRP A 87 -16.02 13.23 2.08
C TRP A 87 -17.50 13.61 2.16
N ASP A 88 -17.81 14.82 2.62
CA ASP A 88 -19.17 15.32 2.80
C ASP A 88 -20.09 14.40 3.63
N ILE A 89 -19.52 13.77 4.66
CA ILE A 89 -20.24 12.79 5.49
C ILE A 89 -20.94 13.55 6.63
N LEU A 90 -22.28 13.58 6.60
CA LEU A 90 -23.17 14.20 7.61
C LEU A 90 -22.97 15.72 7.77
N MET A 91 -22.51 16.40 6.72
CA MET A 91 -22.28 17.84 6.74
C MET A 91 -23.58 18.56 6.36
N ASP A 92 -24.03 19.47 7.22
CA ASP A 92 -25.02 20.47 6.85
C ASP A 92 -24.23 21.76 6.59
N GLY A 93 -24.44 22.37 5.41
CA GLY A 93 -23.70 23.54 4.93
C GLY A 93 -23.80 24.76 5.84
#